data_AF-A0A401WYD7-F1
#
_entry.id   AF-A0A401WYD7-F1
#
_cell.length_a   1.000
_cell.length_b   1.000
_cell.length_c   1.000
_cell.angle_alpha   90.00
_cell.angle_beta   90.00
_cell.angle_gamma   90.00
#
_symmetry.space_group_name_H-M   'P 1'
#
loop_
_entity.id
_entity.type
_entity.pdbx_description
1 polymer ?
#
loop_
_entity_poly.entity_id
_entity_poly.type
_entity_poly.pdbx_seq_one_letter_code
_entity_poly.pdbx_strand_id
1 'polypeptide(L)'
;MEKKTRFPSPTLKASVPWNAGKMVGAKRALKEKHVWAIRFWLGSEQRVRDRALFDLALDSKLRGCDLVSLRIGDIVTSGQVRHRAMVVQQKTRRPVQFEITETTRESVRAWLEHRGGGLNEYVFPSRLSVRL
;
A
#
# COMPACT_ATOMS: atom_id res chain seq x y z
N MET A 1 -9.15 -39.23 11.09
CA MET A 1 -8.89 -38.75 9.70
C MET A 1 -8.74 -37.24 9.75
N GLU A 2 -7.52 -36.75 9.99
CA GLU A 2 -7.25 -35.31 10.06
C GLU A 2 -7.22 -34.71 8.65
N LYS A 3 -8.13 -33.76 8.40
CA LYS A 3 -8.07 -32.90 7.23
C LYS A 3 -6.86 -31.98 7.41
N LYS A 4 -5.77 -32.29 6.72
CA LYS A 4 -4.55 -31.49 6.68
C LYS A 4 -4.89 -30.12 6.09
N THR A 5 -5.05 -29.11 6.95
CA THR A 5 -5.35 -27.73 6.56
C THR A 5 -4.21 -27.21 5.70
N ARG A 6 -4.41 -27.18 4.38
CA ARG A 6 -3.42 -26.65 3.43
C ARG A 6 -3.46 -25.13 3.51
N PHE A 7 -2.63 -24.54 4.36
CA PHE A 7 -2.36 -23.11 4.32
C PHE A 7 -1.81 -22.74 2.93
N PRO A 8 -2.24 -21.64 2.30
CA PRO A 8 -1.58 -21.15 1.09
C PRO A 8 -0.15 -20.74 1.46
N SER A 9 0.84 -21.36 0.82
CA SER A 9 2.25 -21.00 0.94
C SER A 9 2.44 -19.49 0.71
N PRO A 10 3.43 -18.84 1.37
CA PRO A 10 3.80 -17.47 1.04
C PRO A 10 3.97 -17.35 -0.47
N THR A 11 3.35 -16.35 -1.09
CA THR A 11 3.34 -16.19 -2.56
C THR A 11 4.74 -15.96 -3.16
N LEU A 12 5.78 -15.95 -2.34
CA LEU A 12 7.16 -16.14 -2.77
C LEU A 12 7.35 -17.59 -3.20
N LYS A 13 6.82 -17.94 -4.38
CA LYS A 13 7.49 -18.98 -5.17
C LYS A 13 8.95 -18.56 -5.21
N ALA A 14 9.87 -19.46 -4.85
CA ALA A 14 11.30 -19.28 -5.07
C ALA A 14 11.58 -19.30 -6.59
N SER A 15 10.99 -18.34 -7.29
CA SER A 15 11.20 -18.11 -8.70
C SER A 15 12.41 -17.22 -8.79
N VAL A 16 13.39 -17.66 -9.57
CA VAL A 16 14.40 -16.75 -10.09
C VAL A 16 13.65 -15.56 -10.70
N PRO A 17 13.94 -14.31 -10.28
CA PRO A 17 13.24 -13.16 -10.85
C PRO A 17 13.55 -13.10 -12.34
N TRP A 18 12.55 -12.71 -13.15
CA TRP A 18 12.65 -12.74 -14.63
C TRP A 18 13.85 -11.95 -15.21
N ASN A 19 14.43 -11.07 -14.39
CA ASN A 19 15.57 -10.23 -14.68
C ASN A 19 16.87 -10.65 -13.97
N ALA A 20 16.94 -11.83 -13.36
CA ALA A 20 18.19 -12.31 -12.74
C ALA A 20 19.32 -12.33 -13.77
N GLY A 21 20.48 -11.75 -13.42
CA GLY A 21 21.63 -11.64 -14.32
C GLY A 21 21.46 -10.64 -15.48
N LYS A 22 20.34 -9.91 -15.55
CA LYS A 22 20.08 -8.92 -16.61
C LYS A 22 20.09 -7.50 -16.04
N MET A 23 20.94 -6.63 -16.58
CA MET A 23 20.87 -5.20 -16.30
C MET A 23 19.66 -4.61 -17.03
N VAL A 24 18.52 -4.56 -16.33
CA VAL A 24 17.32 -3.89 -16.85
C VAL A 24 17.53 -2.40 -16.63
N GLY A 25 17.56 -1.64 -17.72
CA GLY A 25 17.64 -0.18 -17.67
C GLY A 25 16.44 0.45 -16.96
N ALA A 26 16.40 1.79 -16.94
CA ALA A 26 15.31 2.53 -16.31
C ALA A 26 13.94 2.09 -16.87
N LYS A 27 13.04 1.66 -15.98
CA LYS A 27 11.65 1.39 -16.36
C LYS A 27 10.94 2.71 -16.69
N ARG A 28 10.15 2.70 -17.76
CA ARG A 28 9.30 3.85 -18.11
C ARG A 28 8.25 4.07 -17.02
N ALA A 29 7.98 5.35 -16.73
CA ALA A 29 6.89 5.71 -15.82
C ALA A 29 5.53 5.21 -16.35
N LEU A 30 4.59 4.99 -15.43
CA LEU A 30 3.21 4.69 -15.79
C LEU A 30 2.59 5.89 -16.53
N LYS A 31 1.81 5.60 -17.57
CA LYS A 31 0.95 6.59 -18.24
C LYS A 31 -0.37 6.70 -17.49
N GLU A 32 -1.06 7.81 -17.62
CA GLU A 32 -2.38 8.05 -17.02
C GLU A 32 -3.38 6.93 -17.37
N LYS A 33 -3.41 6.49 -18.63
CA LYS A 33 -4.25 5.35 -19.05
C LYS A 33 -3.93 4.04 -18.33
N HIS A 34 -2.67 3.82 -17.95
CA HIS A 34 -2.28 2.63 -17.17
C HIS A 34 -2.75 2.77 -15.72
N VAL A 35 -2.60 3.96 -15.13
CA VAL A 35 -3.10 4.25 -13.78
C VAL A 35 -4.63 4.06 -13.73
N TRP A 36 -5.35 4.57 -14.73
CA TRP A 36 -6.79 4.39 -14.84
C TRP A 36 -7.16 2.90 -14.93
N ALA A 37 -6.52 2.14 -15.81
CA ALA A 37 -6.80 0.71 -15.99
C ALA A 37 -6.54 -0.09 -14.69
N ILE A 38 -5.46 0.22 -13.97
CA ILE A 38 -5.15 -0.43 -12.69
C ILE A 38 -6.20 -0.06 -11.63
N ARG A 39 -6.58 1.21 -11.51
CA ARG A 39 -7.64 1.65 -10.58
C ARG A 39 -8.97 0.98 -10.87
N PHE A 40 -9.35 0.92 -12.15
CA PHE A 40 -10.57 0.28 -12.61
C PHE A 40 -10.58 -1.20 -12.21
N TRP A 41 -9.52 -1.95 -12.57
CA TRP A 41 -9.43 -3.37 -12.25
C TRP A 41 -9.43 -3.65 -10.75
N LEU A 42 -8.69 -2.88 -9.94
CA LEU A 42 -8.70 -3.02 -8.48
C LEU A 42 -10.08 -2.71 -7.88
N GLY A 43 -10.82 -1.78 -8.49
CA GLY A 43 -12.19 -1.46 -8.11
C GLY A 43 -13.18 -2.58 -8.46
N SER A 44 -13.13 -3.11 -9.69
CA SER A 44 -14.03 -4.17 -10.15
C SER A 44 -13.85 -5.48 -9.35
N GLU A 45 -12.62 -5.79 -8.98
CA GLU A 45 -12.28 -6.96 -8.16
C GLU A 45 -12.47 -6.72 -6.65
N GLN A 46 -13.03 -5.57 -6.25
CA GLN A 46 -13.22 -5.17 -4.85
C GLN A 46 -11.97 -5.31 -3.98
N ARG A 47 -10.78 -5.08 -4.54
CA ARG A 47 -9.50 -5.17 -3.83
C ARG A 47 -9.20 -3.89 -3.06
N VAL A 48 -10.05 -3.59 -2.06
CA VAL A 48 -10.06 -2.32 -1.29
C VAL A 48 -8.66 -1.96 -0.75
N ARG A 49 -7.99 -2.91 -0.08
CA ARG A 49 -6.62 -2.72 0.43
C ARG A 49 -5.64 -2.29 -0.65
N ASP A 50 -5.66 -2.98 -1.77
CA ASP A 50 -4.65 -2.82 -2.82
C ASP A 50 -4.91 -1.55 -3.64
N ARG A 51 -6.18 -1.15 -3.78
CA ARG A 51 -6.56 0.16 -4.31
C ARG A 51 -6.03 1.30 -3.43
N ALA A 52 -6.28 1.25 -2.12
CA ALA A 52 -5.79 2.24 -1.17
C ALA A 52 -4.26 2.34 -1.17
N LEU A 53 -3.56 1.20 -1.20
CA LEU A 53 -2.10 1.17 -1.27
C LEU A 53 -1.58 1.77 -2.57
N PHE A 54 -2.19 1.45 -3.70
CA PHE A 54 -1.82 1.98 -5.01
C PHE A 54 -2.01 3.50 -5.09
N ASP A 55 -3.17 3.99 -4.67
CA ASP A 55 -3.48 5.42 -4.67
C ASP A 55 -2.53 6.21 -3.77
N LEU A 56 -2.29 5.73 -2.53
CA LEU A 56 -1.37 6.39 -1.61
C LEU A 56 0.08 6.36 -2.10
N ALA A 57 0.50 5.30 -2.79
CA ALA A 57 1.83 5.21 -3.39
C ALA A 57 2.06 6.25 -4.50
N LEU A 58 1.04 6.50 -5.34
CA LEU A 58 1.11 7.48 -6.43
C LEU A 58 1.23 8.91 -5.90
N ASP A 59 0.42 9.25 -4.90
CA ASP A 59 0.38 10.59 -4.32
C ASP A 59 1.66 10.87 -3.53
N SER A 60 2.03 9.96 -2.62
CA SER A 60 3.15 10.14 -1.70
C SER A 60 4.53 9.97 -2.34
N LYS A 61 4.63 9.16 -3.40
CA LYS A 61 5.89 8.80 -4.10
C LYS A 61 6.96 8.27 -3.14
N LEU A 62 6.54 7.71 -2.00
CA LEU A 62 7.43 7.14 -1.01
C LEU A 62 8.08 5.87 -1.53
N ARG A 63 9.22 5.52 -0.97
CA ARG A 63 9.81 4.19 -1.18
C ARG A 63 8.88 3.14 -0.59
N GLY A 64 8.91 1.93 -1.15
CA GLY A 64 8.06 0.83 -0.66
C GLY A 64 8.20 0.60 0.85
N CYS A 65 9.43 0.65 1.40
CA CYS A 65 9.68 0.49 2.83
C CYS A 65 9.09 1.63 3.68
N ASP A 66 9.19 2.88 3.20
CA ASP A 66 8.62 4.05 3.88
C ASP A 66 7.07 3.98 3.85
N LEU A 67 6.48 3.58 2.71
CA LEU A 67 5.03 3.45 2.53
C LEU A 67 4.41 2.38 3.45
N VAL A 68 5.00 1.20 3.53
CA VAL A 68 4.47 0.10 4.38
C VAL A 68 4.73 0.32 5.87
N SER A 69 5.62 1.25 6.22
CA SER A 69 5.89 1.63 7.61
C SER A 69 4.97 2.74 8.13
N LEU A 70 4.12 3.33 7.27
CA LEU A 70 3.16 4.36 7.68
C LEU A 70 2.19 3.82 8.73
N ARG A 71 1.94 4.63 9.76
CA ARG A 71 0.91 4.42 10.76
C ARG A 71 -0.34 5.21 10.44
N ILE A 72 -1.48 4.79 10.97
CA ILE A 72 -2.75 5.49 10.77
C ILE A 72 -2.64 6.95 11.23
N GLY A 73 -2.01 7.20 12.37
CA GLY A 73 -1.80 8.56 12.90
C GLY A 73 -0.93 9.47 12.02
N ASP A 74 -0.15 8.92 11.09
CA ASP A 74 0.66 9.73 10.16
C ASP A 74 -0.24 10.42 9.11
N ILE A 75 -1.37 9.79 8.77
CA ILE A 75 -2.25 10.21 7.67
C ILE A 75 -3.69 10.53 8.11
N VAL A 76 -4.08 10.22 9.34
CA VAL A 76 -5.41 10.50 9.90
C VAL A 76 -5.32 11.45 11.09
N THR A 77 -6.25 12.40 11.17
CA THR A 77 -6.44 13.28 12.33
C THR A 77 -7.93 13.51 12.54
N SER A 78 -8.39 13.42 13.79
CA SER A 78 -9.82 13.61 14.15
C SER A 78 -10.78 12.74 13.32
N GLY A 79 -10.38 11.49 13.03
CA GLY A 79 -11.17 10.54 12.25
C GLY A 79 -11.22 10.79 10.74
N GLN A 80 -10.51 11.80 10.22
CA GLN A 80 -10.46 12.10 8.80
C GLN A 80 -9.05 11.91 8.22
N VAL A 81 -8.98 11.42 6.98
CA VAL A 81 -7.73 11.36 6.22
C VAL A 81 -7.32 12.79 5.87
N ARG A 82 -6.09 13.17 6.21
CA ARG A 82 -5.58 14.54 6.04
C ARG A 82 -5.40 14.86 4.55
N HIS A 83 -5.49 16.13 4.18
CA HIS A 83 -5.11 16.59 2.84
C HIS A 83 -3.61 16.53 2.59
N ARG A 84 -2.79 16.60 3.65
CA ARG A 84 -1.34 16.49 3.60
C ARG A 84 -0.84 15.65 4.76
N ALA A 85 0.19 14.84 4.50
CA ALA A 85 0.90 14.09 5.51
C ALA A 85 2.39 14.42 5.46
N MET A 86 3.07 14.28 6.59
CA MET A 86 4.50 14.50 6.72
C MET A 86 5.14 13.27 7.37
N VAL A 87 6.17 12.73 6.72
CA VAL A 87 6.83 11.49 7.13
C VAL A 87 8.34 11.67 7.06
N VAL A 88 9.08 11.15 8.03
CA VAL A 88 10.55 11.15 7.97
C VAL A 88 11.00 9.92 7.18
N GLN A 89 11.62 10.12 6.03
CA GLN A 89 12.11 9.01 5.21
C GLN A 89 13.25 8.28 5.92
N GLN A 90 13.22 6.95 5.93
CA GLN A 90 14.21 6.14 6.65
C GLN A 90 15.63 6.35 6.10
N LYS A 91 15.77 6.32 4.77
CA LYS A 91 17.08 6.39 4.10
C LYS A 91 17.77 7.74 4.31
N THR A 92 17.03 8.83 4.19
CA THR A 92 17.61 10.19 4.18
C THR A 92 17.48 10.89 5.52
N ARG A 93 16.66 10.36 6.44
CA ARG A 93 16.32 10.98 7.74
C ARG A 93 15.75 12.39 7.61
N ARG A 94 15.21 12.73 6.44
CA ARG A 94 14.61 14.04 6.16
C ARG A 94 13.08 13.94 6.18
N PRO A 95 12.39 14.94 6.74
CA PRO A 95 10.93 15.03 6.61
C PRO A 95 10.58 15.28 5.14
N VAL A 96 9.56 14.58 4.65
CA VAL A 96 8.91 14.85 3.37
C VAL A 96 7.43 15.07 3.62
N GLN A 97 6.89 16.13 3.04
CA GLN A 97 5.45 16.40 3.02
C GLN A 97 4.90 16.04 1.65
N PHE A 98 3.73 15.40 1.62
CA PHE A 98 3.03 15.09 0.38
C PHE A 98 1.54 15.38 0.53
N GLU A 99 0.91 15.69 -0.60
CA GLU A 99 -0.54 15.82 -0.70
C GLU A 99 -1.18 14.44 -0.84
N ILE A 100 -2.35 14.27 -0.24
CA ILE A 100 -3.21 13.11 -0.42
C ILE A 100 -4.42 13.64 -1.16
N THR A 101 -4.64 13.25 -2.42
CA THR A 101 -5.75 13.74 -3.24
C THR A 101 -7.11 13.23 -2.72
N GLU A 102 -8.23 13.82 -3.15
CA GLU A 102 -9.57 13.36 -2.71
C GLU A 102 -9.79 11.89 -3.03
N THR A 103 -9.48 11.45 -4.25
CA THR A 103 -9.63 10.04 -4.65
C THR A 103 -8.82 9.09 -3.76
N THR A 104 -7.62 9.50 -3.34
CA THR A 104 -6.80 8.71 -2.40
C THR A 104 -7.37 8.74 -0.99
N ARG A 105 -7.91 9.88 -0.54
CA ARG A 105 -8.60 9.97 0.76
C ARG A 105 -9.81 9.03 0.81
N GLU A 106 -10.60 8.98 -0.26
CA GLU A 106 -11.74 8.06 -0.39
C GLU A 106 -11.31 6.60 -0.33
N SER A 107 -10.30 6.20 -1.11
CA SER A 107 -9.86 4.79 -1.12
C SER A 107 -9.18 4.38 0.20
N VAL A 108 -8.40 5.27 0.82
CA VAL A 108 -7.83 5.05 2.15
C VAL A 108 -8.92 4.98 3.22
N ARG A 109 -9.92 5.86 3.18
CA ARG A 109 -11.06 5.82 4.12
C ARG A 109 -11.80 4.49 4.02
N ALA A 110 -12.18 4.07 2.82
CA ALA A 110 -12.85 2.79 2.59
C ALA A 110 -12.01 1.60 3.11
N TRP A 111 -10.68 1.64 2.94
CA TRP A 111 -9.79 0.64 3.52
C TRP A 111 -9.83 0.66 5.05
N LEU A 112 -9.61 1.82 5.67
CA LEU A 112 -9.55 1.95 7.13
C LEU A 112 -10.89 1.61 7.81
N GLU A 113 -12.02 1.93 7.19
CA GLU A 113 -13.36 1.50 7.63
C GLU A 113 -13.50 -0.02 7.58
N HIS A 114 -13.01 -0.65 6.51
CA HIS A 114 -13.06 -2.12 6.36
C HIS A 114 -12.15 -2.85 7.37
N ARG A 115 -10.96 -2.32 7.66
CA ARG A 115 -9.97 -3.02 8.52
C ARG A 115 -9.99 -2.63 10.00
N GLY A 116 -10.47 -1.43 10.33
CA GLY A 116 -10.32 -0.83 11.65
C GLY A 116 -8.86 -0.59 12.08
N GLY A 117 -8.66 -0.37 13.37
CA GLY A 117 -7.34 -0.19 14.01
C GLY A 117 -7.13 1.18 14.64
N GLY A 118 -6.18 1.25 15.56
CA GLY A 118 -5.80 2.47 16.27
C GLY A 118 -4.70 3.29 15.57
N LEU A 119 -4.53 4.54 16.01
CA LEU A 119 -3.57 5.50 15.41
C LEU A 119 -2.12 4.99 15.39
N ASN A 120 -1.74 4.13 16.34
CA ASN A 120 -0.38 3.57 16.44
C ASN A 120 -0.14 2.35 15.54
N GLU A 121 -1.20 1.82 14.91
CA GLU A 121 -1.09 0.67 14.02
C GLU A 121 -0.69 1.09 12.61
N TYR A 122 -0.06 0.16 11.87
CA TYR A 122 0.29 0.38 10.47
C TYR A 122 -0.95 0.57 9.61
N VAL A 123 -0.87 1.42 8.58
CA VAL A 123 -1.93 1.59 7.57
C VAL A 123 -2.15 0.27 6.80
N PHE A 124 -1.07 -0.44 6.48
CA PHE A 124 -1.09 -1.69 5.72
C PHE A 124 -0.38 -2.83 6.47
N PRO A 125 -1.03 -3.45 7.48
CA PRO A 125 -0.43 -4.58 8.20
C PRO A 125 -0.19 -5.79 7.29
N SER A 126 0.68 -6.70 7.71
CA SER A 126 0.92 -7.95 7.00
C SER A 126 -0.38 -8.73 6.79
N ARG A 127 -0.53 -9.38 5.64
CA ARG A 127 -1.67 -10.31 5.39
C ARG A 127 -1.63 -11.53 6.30
N LEU A 128 -0.47 -11.81 6.91
CA LEU A 128 -0.26 -12.95 7.80
C LEU A 128 -0.61 -12.64 9.26
N SER A 129 -0.92 -11.39 9.61
CA SER A 129 -1.29 -11.03 10.99
C SER A 129 -2.78 -11.22 11.28
N VAL A 130 -3.35 -12.35 10.84
CA VAL A 130 -4.60 -12.81 11.42
C VAL A 130 -4.24 -13.32 12.82
N ARG A 131 -4.63 -12.59 13.86
CA ARG A 131 -4.74 -13.16 15.19
C ARG A 131 -5.70 -14.35 15.07
N LEU A 132 -5.18 -15.55 15.35
CA LEU A 132 -6.01 -16.64 15.87
C LEU A 132 -6.66 -16.19 17.18
#